data_AF-A0A6L3ANX9-F1
#
_entry.id   AF-A0A6L3ANX9-F1
#
_cell.length_a   1.000
_cell.length_b   1.000
_cell.length_c   1.000
_cell.angle_alpha   90.00
_cell.angle_beta   90.00
_cell.angle_gamma   90.00
#
_symmetry.space_group_name_H-M   'P 1'
#
loop_
_entity.id
_entity.type
_entity.pdbx_description
1 polymer ?
#
loop_
_entity_poly.entity_id
_entity_poly.type
_entity_poly.pdbx_seq_one_letter_code
_entity_poly.pdbx_strand_id
1 'polypeptide(L)'
;MQQLSDILFDDLRSNKTKMNRLFGAGLLFALIAHFYVVEPYFEYKKQEPRLKKSLDNKKIKFDQLSGQSEHITKLSQDIKTNQANIKDKIKNFPQHLRGILSDIWKVFLSESSPDTSNRSTHTQPLAPVQQSTNIQGTAKEREKLENDSNMPFPVQQSMQIQQSSFIKIGDFFLPSDITTFNDGVHWYIETWFNNLLNEIREGIEEPIKQAKITSDMVGNIDLQDITKQGIENIQKYIDRVEKENPNFWRSYSGPRGKLDVAQELQNEVKKSFGSLEEKVYILVERLKEAVKVQKEELDKINNDMAKLQDSKKELDSRLSLLESPFGRIPADLPDLIKLFPVLMAGLIVTVTVTLQKSKSLYSVLWEEYKKNTSKVDLKLFQRQADCWYLPPYPSLFHPIVLVILIAIIIGIFVRACFLVISEPELFTSLTGEAQSFRKNLFIDTYIAGALAILGCLWFIGKIFKR
;
A
#
# COMPACT_ATOMS: atom_id res chain seq x y z
N MET A 1 -49.96 68.89 -19.02
CA MET A 1 -48.80 68.32 -19.74
C MET A 1 -47.54 68.30 -18.88
N GLN A 2 -47.01 69.45 -18.45
CA GLN A 2 -45.72 69.56 -17.74
C GLN A 2 -45.49 68.52 -16.61
N GLN A 3 -46.46 68.36 -15.69
CA GLN A 3 -46.39 67.33 -14.63
C GLN A 3 -46.20 65.89 -15.16
N LEU A 4 -46.73 65.53 -16.33
CA LEU A 4 -46.58 64.21 -16.92
C LEU A 4 -45.17 64.02 -17.51
N SER A 5 -44.60 65.04 -18.15
CA SER A 5 -43.20 64.99 -18.61
C SER A 5 -42.24 64.92 -17.43
N ASP A 6 -42.50 65.66 -16.34
CA ASP A 6 -41.64 65.69 -15.15
C ASP A 6 -41.60 64.30 -14.48
N ILE A 7 -42.76 63.66 -14.28
CA ILE A 7 -42.87 62.28 -13.78
C ILE A 7 -42.10 61.30 -14.68
N LEU A 8 -42.27 61.39 -16.01
CA LEU A 8 -41.58 60.48 -16.95
C LEU A 8 -40.06 60.70 -16.98
N PHE A 9 -39.58 61.93 -16.79
CA PHE A 9 -38.14 62.22 -16.67
C PHE A 9 -37.54 61.66 -15.38
N ASP A 10 -38.24 61.76 -14.25
CA ASP A 10 -37.75 61.21 -12.98
C ASP A 10 -37.85 59.67 -12.94
N ASP A 11 -38.85 59.06 -13.57
CA ASP A 11 -38.88 57.60 -13.80
C ASP A 11 -37.72 57.15 -14.70
N LEU A 12 -37.38 57.90 -15.75
CA LEU A 12 -36.23 57.61 -16.61
C LEU A 12 -34.91 57.69 -15.82
N ARG A 13 -34.73 58.75 -15.01
CA ARG A 13 -33.57 58.95 -14.12
C ARG A 13 -33.45 57.86 -13.05
N SER A 14 -34.58 57.46 -12.46
CA SER A 14 -34.66 56.40 -11.44
C SER A 14 -34.28 55.03 -12.02
N ASN A 15 -34.94 54.60 -13.10
CA ASN A 15 -34.64 53.34 -13.78
C ASN A 15 -33.17 53.27 -14.24
N LYS A 16 -32.61 54.40 -14.67
CA LYS A 16 -31.21 54.47 -15.12
C LYS A 16 -30.19 54.51 -13.98
N THR A 17 -30.48 55.18 -12.86
CA THR A 17 -29.63 55.11 -11.66
C THR A 17 -29.60 53.68 -11.12
N LYS A 18 -30.74 52.99 -11.17
CA LYS A 18 -30.85 51.55 -10.88
C LYS A 18 -30.04 50.71 -11.87
N MET A 19 -30.11 50.98 -13.17
CA MET A 19 -29.30 50.30 -14.20
C MET A 19 -27.79 50.44 -13.93
N ASN A 20 -27.29 51.66 -13.72
CA ASN A 20 -25.87 51.90 -13.48
C ASN A 20 -25.39 51.22 -12.19
N ARG A 21 -26.20 51.25 -11.12
CA ARG A 21 -25.89 50.54 -9.86
C ARG A 21 -25.87 49.02 -10.07
N LEU A 22 -26.85 48.45 -10.78
CA LEU A 22 -26.90 47.02 -11.09
C LEU A 22 -25.72 46.57 -11.95
N PHE A 23 -25.35 47.34 -12.98
CA PHE A 23 -24.28 46.98 -13.89
C PHE A 23 -22.90 47.12 -13.24
N GLY A 24 -22.65 48.24 -12.53
CA GLY A 24 -21.39 48.46 -11.82
C GLY A 24 -21.18 47.49 -10.65
N ALA A 25 -22.18 47.34 -9.76
CA ALA A 25 -22.07 46.41 -8.64
C ALA A 25 -22.12 44.95 -9.09
N GLY A 26 -22.88 44.63 -10.14
CA GLY A 26 -22.96 43.28 -10.70
C GLY A 26 -21.69 42.84 -11.44
N LEU A 27 -21.04 43.75 -12.18
CA LEU A 27 -19.72 43.50 -12.76
C LEU A 27 -18.66 43.33 -11.68
N LEU A 28 -18.66 44.18 -10.65
CA LEU A 28 -17.73 44.06 -9.53
C LEU A 28 -17.93 42.75 -8.76
N PHE A 29 -19.19 42.37 -8.48
CA PHE A 29 -19.57 41.08 -7.92
C PHE A 29 -19.05 39.93 -8.79
N ALA A 30 -19.29 39.97 -10.09
CA ALA A 30 -18.86 38.95 -11.04
C ALA A 30 -17.34 38.75 -11.04
N LEU A 31 -16.58 39.86 -11.09
CA LEU A 31 -15.12 39.82 -11.08
C LEU A 31 -14.56 39.32 -9.75
N ILE A 32 -15.05 39.84 -8.61
CA ILE A 32 -14.58 39.42 -7.28
C ILE A 32 -14.92 37.94 -7.04
N ALA A 33 -16.17 37.53 -7.21
CA ALA A 33 -16.58 36.15 -6.98
C ALA A 33 -15.87 35.18 -7.95
N HIS A 34 -15.67 35.55 -9.22
CA HIS A 34 -14.99 34.67 -10.16
C HIS A 34 -13.50 34.48 -9.82
N PHE A 35 -12.75 35.57 -9.64
CA PHE A 35 -11.29 35.50 -9.51
C PHE A 35 -10.80 35.26 -8.08
N TYR A 36 -11.57 35.60 -7.04
CA TYR A 36 -11.18 35.39 -5.64
C TYR A 36 -11.88 34.20 -4.97
N VAL A 37 -12.94 33.64 -5.55
CA VAL A 37 -13.70 32.52 -4.94
C VAL A 37 -13.75 31.31 -5.87
N VAL A 38 -14.25 31.47 -7.09
CA VAL A 38 -14.49 30.37 -8.03
C VAL A 38 -13.19 29.75 -8.54
N GLU A 39 -12.33 30.52 -9.22
CA GLU A 39 -11.06 29.97 -9.76
C GLU A 39 -10.14 29.39 -8.66
N PRO A 40 -9.88 30.08 -7.52
CA PRO A 40 -9.02 29.51 -6.46
C PRO A 40 -9.57 28.21 -5.85
N TYR A 41 -10.90 28.09 -5.68
CA TYR A 41 -11.51 26.85 -5.20
C TYR A 41 -11.21 25.67 -6.14
N PHE A 42 -11.39 25.84 -7.46
CA PHE A 42 -11.11 24.79 -8.43
C PHE A 42 -9.61 24.51 -8.58
N GLU A 43 -8.74 25.52 -8.45
CA GLU A 43 -7.30 25.31 -8.40
C GLU A 43 -6.89 24.46 -7.19
N TYR A 44 -7.41 24.75 -6.00
CA TYR A 44 -7.13 23.99 -4.79
C TYR A 44 -7.74 22.58 -4.83
N LYS A 45 -9.00 22.43 -5.27
CA LYS A 45 -9.63 21.10 -5.43
C LYS A 45 -8.89 20.21 -6.41
N LYS A 46 -8.28 20.76 -7.46
CA LYS A 46 -7.42 20.03 -8.40
C LYS A 46 -6.08 19.55 -7.78
N GLN A 47 -5.66 20.12 -6.65
CA GLN A 47 -4.45 19.71 -5.91
C GLN A 47 -4.75 18.63 -4.87
N GLU A 48 -5.92 18.66 -4.23
CA GLU A 48 -6.33 17.71 -3.18
C GLU A 48 -6.17 16.21 -3.57
N PRO A 49 -6.68 15.70 -4.71
CA PRO A 49 -6.54 14.28 -5.06
C PRO A 49 -5.09 13.91 -5.43
N ARG A 50 -4.27 14.88 -5.83
CA ARG A 50 -2.82 14.67 -6.08
C ARG A 50 -2.07 14.51 -4.77
N LEU A 51 -2.35 15.37 -3.78
CA LEU A 51 -1.79 15.27 -2.43
C LEU A 51 -2.22 13.98 -1.75
N LYS A 52 -3.52 13.66 -1.79
CA LYS A 52 -4.08 12.42 -1.23
C LYS A 52 -3.43 11.17 -1.84
N LYS A 53 -3.42 11.05 -3.18
CA LYS A 53 -2.76 9.92 -3.87
C LYS A 53 -1.25 9.84 -3.59
N SER A 54 -0.56 10.97 -3.44
CA SER A 54 0.87 11.01 -3.07
C SER A 54 1.10 10.47 -1.65
N LEU A 55 0.23 10.87 -0.71
CA LEU A 55 0.27 10.43 0.69
C LEU A 55 -0.10 8.94 0.81
N ASP A 56 -1.16 8.49 0.16
CA ASP A 56 -1.58 7.08 0.14
C ASP A 56 -0.47 6.19 -0.47
N ASN A 57 0.14 6.59 -1.59
CA ASN A 57 1.27 5.89 -2.20
C ASN A 57 2.50 5.83 -1.27
N LYS A 58 2.84 6.94 -0.60
CA LYS A 58 3.96 6.98 0.36
C LYS A 58 3.67 6.13 1.59
N LYS A 59 2.44 6.09 2.07
CA LYS A 59 2.02 5.22 3.17
C LYS A 59 2.16 3.75 2.79
N ILE A 60 1.67 3.33 1.62
CA ILE A 60 1.85 1.95 1.13
C ILE A 60 3.35 1.58 1.06
N LYS A 61 4.22 2.48 0.59
CA LYS A 61 5.67 2.23 0.58
C LYS A 61 6.26 2.16 2.00
N PHE A 62 5.81 3.01 2.91
CA PHE A 62 6.22 3.01 4.31
C PHE A 62 5.84 1.70 5.00
N ASP A 63 4.58 1.26 4.88
CA ASP A 63 4.07 0.03 5.47
C ASP A 63 4.83 -1.20 4.94
N GLN A 64 5.16 -1.23 3.64
CA GLN A 64 5.99 -2.26 2.99
C GLN A 64 7.43 -2.28 3.52
N LEU A 65 8.12 -1.13 3.56
CA LEU A 65 9.50 -1.04 4.05
C LEU A 65 9.59 -1.30 5.56
N SER A 66 8.57 -0.95 6.33
CA SER A 66 8.50 -1.20 7.78
C SER A 66 8.47 -2.70 8.07
N GLY A 67 7.56 -3.44 7.39
CA GLY A 67 7.49 -4.90 7.50
C GLY A 67 8.76 -5.60 7.00
N GLN A 68 9.44 -5.06 5.97
CA GLN A 68 10.75 -5.56 5.55
C GLN A 68 11.83 -5.32 6.63
N SER A 69 11.90 -4.13 7.22
CA SER A 69 12.90 -3.79 8.24
C SER A 69 12.73 -4.63 9.51
N GLU A 70 11.49 -4.90 9.93
CA GLU A 70 11.17 -5.82 11.02
C GLU A 70 11.60 -7.26 10.68
N HIS A 71 11.26 -7.75 9.48
CA HIS A 71 11.64 -9.09 9.03
C HIS A 71 13.17 -9.30 9.00
N ILE A 72 13.93 -8.34 8.47
CA ILE A 72 15.40 -8.43 8.43
C ILE A 72 16.00 -8.27 9.84
N THR A 73 15.39 -7.45 10.71
CA THR A 73 15.81 -7.34 12.12
C THR A 73 15.65 -8.68 12.85
N LYS A 74 14.51 -9.36 12.67
CA LYS A 74 14.28 -10.70 13.23
C LYS A 74 15.26 -11.73 12.65
N LEU A 75 15.39 -11.79 11.33
CA LEU A 75 16.33 -12.65 10.62
C LEU A 75 17.77 -12.52 11.16
N SER A 76 18.24 -11.28 11.38
CA SER A 76 19.58 -11.02 11.92
C SER A 76 19.78 -11.62 13.32
N GLN A 77 18.75 -11.57 14.16
CA GLN A 77 18.76 -12.16 15.51
C GLN A 77 18.64 -13.70 15.48
N ASP A 78 17.83 -14.25 14.57
CA ASP A 78 17.70 -15.70 14.38
C ASP A 78 19.02 -16.30 13.86
N ILE A 79 19.65 -15.70 12.84
CA ILE A 79 20.98 -16.09 12.33
C ILE A 79 22.03 -16.02 13.42
N LYS A 80 22.06 -14.95 14.23
CA LYS A 80 23.01 -14.80 15.34
C LYS A 80 22.82 -15.89 16.41
N THR A 81 21.58 -16.32 16.64
CA THR A 81 21.25 -17.41 17.57
C THR A 81 21.73 -18.76 17.02
N ASN A 82 21.49 -19.01 15.73
CA ASN A 82 21.94 -20.23 15.04
C ASN A 82 23.47 -20.29 14.94
N GLN A 83 24.15 -19.17 14.63
CA GLN A 83 25.61 -19.05 14.66
C GLN A 83 26.19 -19.44 16.03
N ALA A 84 25.58 -19.00 17.13
CA ALA A 84 26.03 -19.34 18.48
C ALA A 84 25.87 -20.85 18.78
N ASN A 85 24.75 -21.45 18.37
CA ASN A 85 24.49 -22.90 18.50
C ASN A 85 25.49 -23.73 17.67
N ILE A 86 25.65 -23.40 16.38
CA ILE A 86 26.62 -24.03 15.46
C ILE A 86 28.04 -23.93 16.02
N LYS A 87 28.44 -22.75 16.53
CA LYS A 87 29.76 -22.54 17.13
C LYS A 87 29.99 -23.40 18.38
N ASP A 88 29.00 -23.55 19.26
CA ASP A 88 29.16 -24.39 20.45
C ASP A 88 29.15 -25.88 20.10
N LYS A 89 28.32 -26.32 19.13
CA LYS A 89 28.38 -27.68 18.55
C LYS A 89 29.76 -28.00 18.00
N ILE A 90 30.33 -27.15 17.14
CA ILE A 90 31.68 -27.32 16.59
C ILE A 90 32.74 -27.39 17.70
N LYS A 91 32.68 -26.46 18.67
CA LYS A 91 33.62 -26.40 19.80
C LYS A 91 33.58 -27.66 20.68
N ASN A 92 32.39 -28.22 20.89
CA ASN A 92 32.17 -29.35 21.77
C ASN A 92 32.24 -30.72 21.06
N PHE A 93 32.29 -30.74 19.72
CA PHE A 93 32.36 -31.97 18.90
C PHE A 93 33.39 -33.01 19.39
N PRO A 94 34.65 -32.66 19.75
CA PRO A 94 35.60 -33.65 20.26
C PRO A 94 35.11 -34.36 21.54
N GLN A 95 34.55 -33.60 22.49
CA GLN A 95 34.05 -34.17 23.75
C GLN A 95 32.75 -34.97 23.53
N HIS A 96 31.91 -34.55 22.57
CA HIS A 96 30.71 -35.26 22.17
C HIS A 96 31.05 -36.61 21.50
N LEU A 97 31.94 -36.60 20.50
CA LEU A 97 32.50 -37.79 19.87
C LEU A 97 33.10 -38.75 20.92
N ARG A 98 33.88 -38.22 21.88
CA ARG A 98 34.47 -39.01 22.97
C ARG A 98 33.42 -39.78 23.80
N GLY A 99 32.24 -39.19 24.04
CA GLY A 99 31.12 -39.88 24.67
C GLY A 99 30.52 -40.96 23.77
N ILE A 100 30.19 -40.60 22.54
CA ILE A 100 29.56 -41.48 21.53
C ILE A 100 30.40 -42.73 21.24
N LEU A 101 31.74 -42.64 21.26
CA LEU A 101 32.63 -43.78 21.04
C LEU A 101 32.32 -44.94 21.98
N SER A 102 31.83 -44.71 23.21
CA SER A 102 31.44 -45.78 24.12
C SER A 102 30.21 -46.57 23.64
N ASP A 103 29.32 -45.96 22.85
CA ASP A 103 28.12 -46.61 22.33
C ASP A 103 28.44 -47.35 21.03
N ILE A 104 29.23 -46.75 20.13
CA ILE A 104 29.82 -47.45 18.97
C ILE A 104 30.60 -48.71 19.45
N TRP A 105 31.38 -48.58 20.52
CA TRP A 105 32.16 -49.69 21.10
C TRP A 105 31.28 -50.81 21.68
N LYS A 106 30.08 -50.51 22.19
CA LYS A 106 29.13 -51.55 22.66
C LYS A 106 28.56 -52.35 21.49
N VAL A 107 28.22 -51.69 20.39
CA VAL A 107 27.60 -52.33 19.22
C VAL A 107 28.52 -53.43 18.66
N PHE A 108 29.72 -53.05 18.22
CA PHE A 108 30.63 -53.96 17.52
C PHE A 108 31.37 -55.00 18.39
N LEU A 109 31.15 -55.00 19.71
CA LEU A 109 31.65 -56.03 20.63
C LEU A 109 30.54 -56.88 21.28
N SER A 110 29.25 -56.52 21.11
CA SER A 110 28.16 -57.38 21.57
C SER A 110 27.97 -58.62 20.67
N GLU A 111 28.40 -58.53 19.42
CA GLU A 111 28.30 -59.63 18.44
C GLU A 111 29.52 -60.58 18.48
N SER A 112 30.63 -60.20 19.13
CA SER A 112 31.88 -60.96 19.09
C SER A 112 32.02 -62.01 20.22
N SER A 113 30.92 -62.66 20.62
CA SER A 113 30.91 -63.69 21.67
C SER A 113 30.63 -65.09 21.08
N PRO A 114 31.66 -65.93 20.87
CA PRO A 114 31.53 -67.22 20.21
C PRO A 114 31.14 -68.34 21.20
N ASP A 115 29.90 -68.35 21.68
CA ASP A 115 29.44 -69.35 22.65
C ASP A 115 28.88 -70.60 21.94
N THR A 116 29.69 -71.64 21.85
CA THR A 116 29.32 -72.93 21.24
C THR A 116 28.47 -73.79 22.17
N SER A 117 27.21 -74.03 21.84
CA SER A 117 26.47 -75.18 22.37
C SER A 117 25.48 -75.77 21.36
N ASN A 118 25.79 -76.97 20.88
CA ASN A 118 24.89 -77.78 20.06
C ASN A 118 23.87 -78.50 20.95
N ARG A 119 22.61 -78.68 20.49
CA ARG A 119 22.03 -80.01 20.18
C ARG A 119 20.58 -80.00 19.65
N SER A 120 20.46 -80.39 18.37
CA SER A 120 19.38 -81.20 17.75
C SER A 120 17.90 -81.07 18.19
N THR A 121 17.09 -80.70 17.21
CA THR A 121 15.67 -81.03 16.99
C THR A 121 15.19 -82.43 17.44
N HIS A 122 13.95 -82.52 17.96
CA HIS A 122 12.88 -83.36 17.40
C HIS A 122 11.46 -82.85 17.81
N THR A 123 10.38 -83.60 17.51
CA THR A 123 9.06 -83.05 17.11
C THR A 123 7.87 -83.35 18.08
N GLN A 124 6.83 -82.49 18.00
CA GLN A 124 5.40 -82.54 18.43
C GLN A 124 4.73 -83.92 18.75
N PRO A 125 3.62 -84.01 19.56
CA PRO A 125 2.34 -83.30 19.29
C PRO A 125 1.35 -82.92 20.44
N LEU A 126 0.34 -82.11 20.03
CA LEU A 126 -1.06 -81.86 20.51
C LEU A 126 -1.58 -82.50 21.84
N ALA A 127 -2.11 -81.76 22.82
CA ALA A 127 -3.43 -81.05 22.97
C ALA A 127 -4.47 -81.88 23.80
N PRO A 128 -5.75 -81.48 24.09
CA PRO A 128 -6.47 -80.19 23.94
C PRO A 128 -7.38 -79.73 25.15
N VAL A 129 -7.90 -78.48 25.07
CA VAL A 129 -9.25 -77.95 25.48
C VAL A 129 -9.94 -78.32 26.82
N GLN A 130 -10.31 -77.28 27.58
CA GLN A 130 -11.65 -76.97 28.16
C GLN A 130 -11.76 -75.42 28.22
N GLN A 131 -12.80 -74.72 27.73
CA GLN A 131 -14.22 -74.62 28.13
C GLN A 131 -14.45 -74.22 29.61
N SER A 132 -15.38 -73.34 30.00
CA SER A 132 -16.16 -72.28 29.31
C SER A 132 -17.03 -71.54 30.36
N THR A 133 -17.10 -70.20 30.35
CA THR A 133 -18.29 -69.47 30.92
C THR A 133 -18.45 -68.06 30.31
N ASN A 134 -19.67 -67.51 30.43
CA ASN A 134 -20.19 -66.33 29.71
C ASN A 134 -21.05 -65.45 30.66
N ILE A 135 -21.60 -64.33 30.15
CA ILE A 135 -22.63 -63.41 30.73
C ILE A 135 -21.97 -62.30 31.59
N GLN A 136 -22.33 -61.00 31.51
CA GLN A 136 -23.53 -60.27 31.02
C GLN A 136 -23.13 -59.04 30.15
N GLY A 137 -23.92 -58.55 29.17
CA GLY A 137 -25.02 -57.56 29.36
C GLY A 137 -24.48 -56.12 29.53
N THR A 138 -24.86 -55.08 28.78
CA THR A 138 -26.14 -54.75 28.10
C THR A 138 -25.97 -54.02 26.75
N ALA A 139 -27.05 -53.90 25.95
CA ALA A 139 -27.01 -53.36 24.58
C ALA A 139 -27.79 -52.03 24.37
N LYS A 140 -27.36 -51.23 23.38
CA LYS A 140 -28.08 -50.20 22.59
C LYS A 140 -27.09 -49.53 21.60
N GLU A 141 -27.43 -49.08 20.40
CA GLU A 141 -28.71 -49.02 19.68
C GLU A 141 -28.50 -49.00 18.13
N ARG A 142 -29.30 -49.80 17.38
CA ARG A 142 -29.75 -49.72 15.95
C ARG A 142 -28.83 -49.26 14.79
N GLU A 143 -28.71 -50.06 13.72
CA GLU A 143 -29.40 -49.97 12.37
C GLU A 143 -29.13 -48.65 11.59
N LYS A 144 -28.83 -48.61 10.28
CA LYS A 144 -28.78 -49.58 9.15
C LYS A 144 -27.83 -49.00 8.05
N LEU A 145 -27.61 -49.48 6.81
CA LEU A 145 -28.16 -50.47 5.85
C LEU A 145 -26.90 -51.08 5.13
N GLU A 146 -26.78 -52.36 4.78
CA GLU A 146 -27.29 -53.07 3.56
C GLU A 146 -27.06 -52.27 2.25
N ASN A 147 -26.44 -52.79 1.18
CA ASN A 147 -25.84 -54.11 0.93
C ASN A 147 -24.65 -53.95 -0.10
N ASP A 148 -24.02 -54.94 -0.75
CA ASP A 148 -24.34 -56.34 -1.06
C ASP A 148 -23.04 -57.21 -1.24
N SER A 149 -23.18 -58.35 -1.93
CA SER A 149 -22.23 -59.42 -2.30
C SER A 149 -21.09 -58.96 -3.24
N ASN A 150 -19.90 -59.59 -3.31
CA ASN A 150 -19.62 -61.03 -3.30
C ASN A 150 -18.18 -61.41 -2.87
N MET A 151 -17.97 -62.70 -2.52
CA MET A 151 -16.70 -63.37 -2.14
C MET A 151 -15.81 -63.75 -3.36
N PRO A 152 -14.53 -64.24 -3.24
CA PRO A 152 -13.89 -64.83 -2.04
C PRO A 152 -12.40 -64.47 -1.73
N PHE A 153 -11.94 -64.86 -0.53
CA PHE A 153 -10.52 -65.13 -0.18
C PHE A 153 -10.04 -66.48 -0.78
N PRO A 154 -8.73 -66.85 -0.82
CA PRO A 154 -7.58 -66.41 -0.01
C PRO A 154 -6.41 -65.86 -0.88
N VAL A 155 -5.23 -65.44 -0.38
CA VAL A 155 -4.19 -66.17 0.41
C VAL A 155 -3.44 -65.20 1.34
N GLN A 156 -3.25 -65.57 2.61
CA GLN A 156 -2.26 -64.94 3.48
C GLN A 156 -0.86 -65.47 3.13
N GLN A 157 -0.08 -64.71 2.35
CA GLN A 157 1.37 -64.91 2.32
C GLN A 157 1.97 -64.29 3.59
N SER A 158 2.46 -65.15 4.47
CA SER A 158 3.25 -64.75 5.63
C SER A 158 4.64 -64.27 5.19
N MET A 159 4.76 -63.01 4.77
CA MET A 159 6.06 -62.36 4.69
C MET A 159 6.65 -62.29 6.09
N GLN A 160 7.71 -63.07 6.33
CA GLN A 160 8.60 -62.83 7.46
C GLN A 160 9.29 -61.48 7.24
N ILE A 161 8.76 -60.42 7.85
CA ILE A 161 9.54 -59.20 8.03
C ILE A 161 10.68 -59.57 8.97
N GLN A 162 11.88 -59.77 8.43
CA GLN A 162 13.09 -59.73 9.24
C GLN A 162 13.14 -58.35 9.88
N GLN A 163 12.87 -58.29 11.18
CA GLN A 163 13.08 -57.08 11.97
C GLN A 163 14.59 -56.90 12.14
N SER A 164 15.22 -56.27 11.15
CA SER A 164 16.51 -55.63 11.30
C SER A 164 16.38 -54.61 12.44
N SER A 165 16.91 -54.93 13.61
CA SER A 165 16.87 -54.06 14.78
C SER A 165 17.72 -52.82 14.50
N PHE A 166 17.09 -51.71 14.14
CA PHE A 166 17.79 -50.46 13.84
C PHE A 166 18.56 -49.98 15.07
N ILE A 167 19.89 -50.10 15.01
CA ILE A 167 20.78 -49.77 16.11
C ILE A 167 20.94 -48.25 16.17
N LYS A 168 20.52 -47.61 17.26
CA LYS A 168 20.69 -46.16 17.47
C LYS A 168 22.03 -45.86 18.14
N ILE A 169 22.79 -44.92 17.58
CA ILE A 169 24.06 -44.44 18.11
C ILE A 169 23.94 -42.92 18.28
N GLY A 170 23.92 -42.46 19.54
CA GLY A 170 23.53 -41.09 19.86
C GLY A 170 22.12 -40.81 19.35
N ASP A 171 22.01 -39.94 18.35
CA ASP A 171 20.74 -39.58 17.69
C ASP A 171 20.54 -40.14 16.28
N PHE A 172 21.52 -40.86 15.73
CA PHE A 172 21.45 -41.43 14.39
C PHE A 172 21.20 -42.95 14.42
N PHE A 173 20.66 -43.50 13.34
CA PHE A 173 20.50 -44.95 13.15
C PHE A 173 21.64 -45.48 12.29
N LEU A 174 22.36 -46.49 12.78
CA LEU A 174 23.48 -47.13 12.09
C LEU A 174 22.99 -47.91 10.85
N PRO A 175 23.52 -47.65 9.64
CA PRO A 175 23.29 -48.47 8.45
C PRO A 175 23.83 -49.89 8.59
N SER A 176 23.11 -50.88 8.05
CA SER A 176 23.40 -52.31 8.20
C SER A 176 24.60 -52.83 7.39
N ASP A 177 25.13 -52.02 6.48
CA ASP A 177 26.34 -52.26 5.70
C ASP A 177 27.63 -51.95 6.49
N ILE A 178 27.51 -51.25 7.63
CA ILE A 178 28.64 -50.90 8.48
C ILE A 178 28.92 -52.02 9.48
N THR A 179 30.03 -52.72 9.27
CA THR A 179 30.35 -53.98 9.99
C THR A 179 31.56 -53.90 10.91
N THR A 180 32.31 -52.78 10.93
CA THR A 180 33.45 -52.59 11.83
C THR A 180 33.35 -51.33 12.67
N PHE A 181 34.06 -51.33 13.80
CA PHE A 181 34.14 -50.20 14.70
C PHE A 181 34.66 -48.93 14.01
N ASN A 182 35.76 -49.01 13.24
CA ASN A 182 36.33 -47.82 12.58
C ASN A 182 35.34 -47.24 11.56
N ASP A 183 34.71 -48.08 10.74
CA ASP A 183 33.71 -47.64 9.75
C ASP A 183 32.52 -46.96 10.45
N GLY A 184 32.09 -47.49 11.59
CA GLY A 184 31.06 -46.88 12.44
C GLY A 184 31.46 -45.55 13.06
N VAL A 185 32.75 -45.30 13.32
CA VAL A 185 33.23 -43.98 13.76
C VAL A 185 33.28 -43.00 12.59
N HIS A 186 33.83 -43.41 11.43
CA HIS A 186 33.87 -42.57 10.22
C HIS A 186 32.47 -42.15 9.78
N TRP A 187 31.52 -43.10 9.70
CA TRP A 187 30.12 -42.81 9.42
C TRP A 187 29.47 -41.87 10.45
N TYR A 188 29.74 -42.07 11.75
CA TYR A 188 29.17 -41.19 12.77
C TYR A 188 29.65 -39.75 12.59
N ILE A 189 30.95 -39.58 12.32
CA ILE A 189 31.58 -38.28 12.10
C ILE A 189 31.04 -37.60 10.84
N GLU A 190 30.96 -38.32 9.72
CA GLU A 190 30.33 -37.82 8.49
C GLU A 190 28.85 -37.44 8.71
N THR A 191 28.07 -38.30 9.36
CA THR A 191 26.63 -38.06 9.62
C THR A 191 26.42 -36.84 10.51
N TRP A 192 27.21 -36.69 11.57
CA TRP A 192 27.16 -35.53 12.46
C TRP A 192 27.48 -34.23 11.71
N PHE A 193 28.50 -34.25 10.84
CA PHE A 193 28.88 -33.09 10.05
C PHE A 193 27.91 -32.78 8.89
N ASN A 194 27.30 -33.79 8.27
CA ASN A 194 26.24 -33.60 7.28
C ASN A 194 24.97 -33.02 7.91
N ASN A 195 24.66 -33.40 9.15
CA ASN A 195 23.61 -32.72 9.93
C ASN A 195 23.96 -31.26 10.23
N LEU A 196 25.21 -30.96 10.61
CA LEU A 196 25.68 -29.57 10.81
C LEU A 196 25.59 -28.72 9.53
N LEU A 197 25.91 -29.29 8.36
CA LEU A 197 25.71 -28.66 7.05
C LEU A 197 24.24 -28.28 6.81
N ASN A 198 23.30 -29.17 7.15
CA ASN A 198 21.87 -28.89 7.03
C ASN A 198 21.43 -27.80 8.02
N GLU A 199 21.91 -27.81 9.27
CA GLU A 199 21.63 -26.73 10.25
C GLU A 199 22.16 -25.36 9.79
N ILE A 200 23.30 -25.30 9.10
CA ILE A 200 23.83 -24.06 8.50
C ILE A 200 22.95 -23.61 7.33
N ARG A 201 22.53 -24.54 6.47
CA ARG A 201 21.66 -24.24 5.31
C ARG A 201 20.29 -23.74 5.75
N GLU A 202 19.62 -24.45 6.65
CA GLU A 202 18.26 -24.16 7.11
C GLU A 202 18.22 -23.02 8.13
N GLY A 203 19.25 -22.90 8.98
CA GLY A 203 19.33 -21.88 10.04
C GLY A 203 19.96 -20.55 9.61
N ILE A 204 20.66 -20.51 8.48
CA ILE A 204 21.34 -19.29 7.99
C ILE A 204 21.02 -19.02 6.51
N GLU A 205 21.36 -19.93 5.59
CA GLU A 205 21.30 -19.61 4.15
C GLU A 205 19.88 -19.42 3.59
N GLU A 206 18.98 -20.38 3.82
CA GLU A 206 17.61 -20.33 3.30
C GLU A 206 16.81 -19.14 3.85
N PRO A 207 16.88 -18.81 5.16
CA PRO A 207 16.26 -17.60 5.70
C PRO A 207 16.70 -16.30 4.99
N ILE A 208 17.97 -16.19 4.54
CA ILE A 208 18.46 -15.03 3.79
C ILE A 208 17.87 -15.00 2.37
N LYS A 209 17.88 -16.15 1.67
CA LYS A 209 17.30 -16.30 0.33
C LYS A 209 15.80 -15.96 0.34
N GLN A 210 15.06 -16.48 1.33
CA GLN A 210 13.63 -16.27 1.50
C GLN A 210 13.27 -14.81 1.82
N ALA A 211 14.13 -14.09 2.57
CA ALA A 211 13.93 -12.68 2.88
C ALA A 211 14.06 -11.74 1.67
N LYS A 212 14.41 -12.25 0.48
CA LYS A 212 14.62 -11.49 -0.77
C LYS A 212 15.61 -10.32 -0.65
N ILE A 213 16.51 -10.41 0.32
CA ILE A 213 17.65 -9.52 0.44
C ILE A 213 18.53 -9.81 -0.76
N THR A 214 18.75 -8.82 -1.63
CA THR A 214 19.41 -9.09 -2.91
C THR A 214 20.87 -9.50 -2.71
N SER A 215 21.42 -10.23 -3.68
CA SER A 215 22.84 -10.61 -3.69
C SER A 215 23.75 -9.39 -3.49
N ASP A 216 23.32 -8.22 -3.97
CA ASP A 216 24.02 -6.94 -3.85
C ASP A 216 24.10 -6.40 -2.40
N MET A 217 23.15 -6.76 -1.53
CA MET A 217 23.09 -6.29 -0.13
C MET A 217 23.95 -7.14 0.82
N VAL A 218 24.00 -8.46 0.62
CA VAL A 218 24.71 -9.41 1.51
C VAL A 218 25.99 -9.97 0.88
N GLY A 219 26.13 -9.90 -0.44
CA GLY A 219 27.22 -10.50 -1.22
C GLY A 219 27.13 -12.03 -1.25
N ASN A 220 27.70 -12.65 -2.28
CA ASN A 220 27.81 -14.10 -2.32
C ASN A 220 28.83 -14.57 -1.25
N ILE A 221 28.34 -15.33 -0.26
CA ILE A 221 29.14 -15.98 0.79
C ILE A 221 28.71 -17.44 0.80
N ASP A 222 29.53 -18.31 0.21
CA ASP A 222 29.24 -19.73 0.17
C ASP A 222 29.64 -20.40 1.50
N LEU A 223 28.66 -20.63 2.39
CA LEU A 223 28.90 -21.26 3.67
C LEU A 223 28.98 -22.80 3.52
N GLN A 224 28.39 -23.38 2.47
CA GLN A 224 28.45 -24.82 2.22
C GLN A 224 29.86 -25.25 1.80
N ASP A 225 30.50 -24.55 0.86
CA ASP A 225 31.88 -24.85 0.44
C ASP A 225 32.88 -24.72 1.59
N ILE A 226 32.75 -23.66 2.42
CA ILE A 226 33.58 -23.48 3.62
C ILE A 226 33.38 -24.63 4.61
N THR A 227 32.12 -24.99 4.88
CA THR A 227 31.80 -26.04 5.86
C THR A 227 32.28 -27.40 5.35
N LYS A 228 32.05 -27.71 4.07
CA LYS A 228 32.53 -28.93 3.41
C LYS A 228 34.07 -29.02 3.45
N GLN A 229 34.78 -27.93 3.15
CA GLN A 229 36.24 -27.90 3.27
C GLN A 229 36.70 -28.16 4.72
N GLY A 230 35.97 -27.62 5.71
CA GLY A 230 36.22 -27.91 7.12
C GLY A 230 36.06 -29.40 7.48
N ILE A 231 35.01 -30.05 6.96
CA ILE A 231 34.74 -31.48 7.15
C ILE A 231 35.84 -32.33 6.52
N GLU A 232 36.18 -32.05 5.26
CA GLU A 232 37.26 -32.74 4.55
C GLU A 232 38.61 -32.63 5.27
N ASN A 233 38.92 -31.48 5.89
CA ASN A 233 40.15 -31.29 6.65
C ASN A 233 40.18 -32.15 7.93
N ILE A 234 39.03 -32.33 8.58
CA ILE A 234 38.90 -33.14 9.80
C ILE A 234 38.98 -34.64 9.47
N GLN A 235 38.35 -35.09 8.37
CA GLN A 235 38.51 -36.44 7.84
C GLN A 235 40.00 -36.73 7.54
N LYS A 236 40.67 -35.86 6.77
CA LYS A 236 42.11 -35.98 6.45
C LYS A 236 43.02 -35.93 7.69
N TYR A 237 42.60 -35.32 8.80
CA TYR A 237 43.30 -35.41 10.09
C TYR A 237 43.11 -36.80 10.73
N ILE A 238 41.88 -37.30 10.78
CA ILE A 238 41.53 -38.60 11.37
C ILE A 238 42.24 -39.73 10.62
N ASP A 239 42.13 -39.78 9.28
CA ASP A 239 42.76 -40.79 8.41
C ASP A 239 44.27 -40.91 8.68
N ARG A 240 44.93 -39.76 8.86
CA ARG A 240 46.36 -39.69 9.16
C ARG A 240 46.66 -40.26 10.54
N VAL A 241 45.92 -39.83 11.58
CA VAL A 241 46.21 -40.23 12.96
C VAL A 241 45.82 -41.70 13.23
N GLU A 242 44.79 -42.24 12.57
CA GLU A 242 44.52 -43.69 12.57
C GLU A 242 45.69 -44.49 11.97
N LYS A 243 46.20 -44.03 10.82
CA LYS A 243 47.31 -44.67 10.09
C LYS A 243 48.64 -44.59 10.85
N GLU A 244 48.89 -43.49 11.55
CA GLU A 244 50.07 -43.28 12.40
C GLU A 244 49.95 -43.98 13.76
N ASN A 245 48.72 -44.20 14.26
CA ASN A 245 48.44 -44.86 15.53
C ASN A 245 47.17 -45.74 15.46
N PRO A 246 47.30 -47.05 15.15
CA PRO A 246 46.17 -47.98 15.11
C PRO A 246 45.43 -48.19 16.45
N ASN A 247 45.91 -47.64 17.56
CA ASN A 247 45.19 -47.62 18.85
C ASN A 247 44.63 -46.23 19.20
N PHE A 248 44.58 -45.30 18.24
CA PHE A 248 44.07 -43.93 18.40
C PHE A 248 42.74 -43.88 19.17
N TRP A 249 41.70 -44.55 18.67
CA TRP A 249 40.37 -44.53 19.30
C TRP A 249 40.37 -45.04 20.75
N ARG A 250 41.15 -46.08 21.07
CA ARG A 250 41.31 -46.56 22.47
C ARG A 250 42.02 -45.52 23.35
N SER A 251 43.03 -44.84 22.80
CA SER A 251 43.75 -43.76 23.49
C SER A 251 42.95 -42.45 23.60
N TYR A 252 41.85 -42.34 22.87
CA TYR A 252 40.94 -41.20 22.86
C TYR A 252 39.71 -41.42 23.76
N SER A 253 39.02 -42.56 23.63
CA SER A 253 37.80 -42.89 24.38
C SER A 253 38.07 -43.26 25.85
N GLY A 254 39.24 -43.80 26.17
CA GLY A 254 39.50 -44.40 27.48
C GLY A 254 39.43 -43.44 28.69
N PRO A 255 39.19 -43.94 29.92
CA PRO A 255 39.23 -43.15 31.16
C PRO A 255 40.59 -42.50 31.45
N ARG A 256 41.67 -43.08 30.92
CA ARG A 256 43.03 -42.51 30.91
C ARG A 256 43.45 -42.05 29.50
N GLY A 257 42.48 -41.67 28.66
CA GLY A 257 42.75 -41.19 27.30
C GLY A 257 43.66 -39.97 27.33
N LYS A 258 44.61 -39.89 26.39
CA LYS A 258 45.62 -38.83 26.35
C LYS A 258 44.93 -37.48 26.13
N LEU A 259 45.08 -36.57 27.09
CA LEU A 259 44.48 -35.24 27.04
C LEU A 259 44.91 -34.49 25.77
N ASP A 260 46.20 -34.57 25.48
CA ASP A 260 46.90 -34.01 24.31
C ASP A 260 46.18 -34.37 22.99
N VAL A 261 45.76 -35.63 22.83
CA VAL A 261 45.16 -36.15 21.58
C VAL A 261 43.73 -35.61 21.39
N ALA A 262 42.97 -35.43 22.47
CA ALA A 262 41.67 -34.75 22.41
C ALA A 262 41.83 -33.23 22.13
N GLN A 263 42.89 -32.63 22.66
CA GLN A 263 43.23 -31.22 22.47
C GLN A 263 43.75 -30.94 21.05
N GLU A 264 44.49 -31.86 20.43
CA GLU A 264 44.90 -31.79 19.02
C GLU A 264 43.69 -31.80 18.08
N LEU A 265 42.75 -32.74 18.25
CA LEU A 265 41.52 -32.75 17.44
C LEU A 265 40.72 -31.46 17.66
N GLN A 266 40.63 -30.95 18.90
CA GLN A 266 39.97 -29.67 19.17
C GLN A 266 40.65 -28.49 18.46
N ASN A 267 41.98 -28.48 18.38
CA ASN A 267 42.74 -27.47 17.64
C ASN A 267 42.50 -27.58 16.13
N GLU A 268 42.49 -28.78 15.55
CA GLU A 268 42.27 -28.97 14.12
C GLU A 268 40.81 -28.70 13.71
N VAL A 269 39.82 -29.03 14.55
CA VAL A 269 38.41 -28.64 14.37
C VAL A 269 38.27 -27.12 14.39
N LYS A 270 38.87 -26.43 15.37
CA LYS A 270 38.87 -24.97 15.47
C LYS A 270 39.54 -24.30 14.26
N LYS A 271 40.63 -24.88 13.76
CA LYS A 271 41.36 -24.44 12.56
C LYS A 271 40.53 -24.65 11.29
N SER A 272 39.89 -25.80 11.16
CA SER A 272 39.10 -26.20 9.98
C SER A 272 37.83 -25.37 9.78
N PHE A 273 37.17 -24.93 10.88
CA PHE A 273 35.99 -24.05 10.81
C PHE A 273 36.28 -22.58 11.14
N GLY A 274 37.53 -22.16 11.29
CA GLY A 274 37.88 -20.78 11.68
C GLY A 274 37.35 -19.71 10.71
N SER A 275 37.37 -20.02 9.41
CA SER A 275 36.81 -19.17 8.34
C SER A 275 35.28 -19.09 8.33
N LEU A 276 34.58 -20.11 8.86
CA LEU A 276 33.12 -20.12 8.94
C LEU A 276 32.63 -19.05 9.92
N GLU A 277 33.28 -18.92 11.09
CA GLU A 277 32.91 -17.91 12.08
C GLU A 277 33.08 -16.48 11.52
N GLU A 278 34.21 -16.20 10.86
CA GLU A 278 34.48 -14.90 10.22
C GLU A 278 33.43 -14.57 9.15
N LYS A 279 33.08 -15.54 8.31
CA LYS A 279 32.17 -15.33 7.16
C LYS A 279 30.73 -15.13 7.60
N VAL A 280 30.25 -15.85 8.62
CA VAL A 280 28.94 -15.59 9.23
C VAL A 280 28.94 -14.25 9.99
N TYR A 281 30.04 -13.85 10.64
CA TYR A 281 30.14 -12.52 11.25
C TYR A 281 30.02 -11.39 10.21
N ILE A 282 30.77 -11.47 9.09
CA ILE A 282 30.67 -10.52 7.97
C ILE A 282 29.24 -10.45 7.43
N LEU A 283 28.55 -11.59 7.33
CA LEU A 283 27.16 -11.68 6.90
C LEU A 283 26.22 -10.94 7.87
N VAL A 284 26.37 -11.15 9.18
CA VAL A 284 25.57 -10.48 10.22
C VAL A 284 25.80 -8.96 10.21
N GLU A 285 27.02 -8.48 10.03
CA GLU A 285 27.27 -7.03 9.91
C GLU A 285 26.65 -6.42 8.64
N ARG A 286 26.69 -7.12 7.49
CA ARG A 286 26.00 -6.68 6.27
C ARG A 286 24.48 -6.57 6.45
N LEU A 287 23.87 -7.52 7.15
CA LEU A 287 22.45 -7.47 7.50
C LEU A 287 22.10 -6.26 8.38
N LYS A 288 22.95 -5.91 9.36
CA LYS A 288 22.74 -4.71 10.20
C LYS A 288 22.79 -3.42 9.38
N GLU A 289 23.76 -3.28 8.48
CA GLU A 289 23.88 -2.08 7.66
C GLU A 289 22.71 -1.97 6.66
N ALA A 290 22.22 -3.09 6.11
CA ALA A 290 20.99 -3.11 5.31
C ALA A 290 19.75 -2.65 6.11
N VAL A 291 19.60 -3.10 7.37
CA VAL A 291 18.53 -2.62 8.28
C VAL A 291 18.67 -1.12 8.57
N LYS A 292 19.90 -0.61 8.75
CA LYS A 292 20.17 0.81 8.97
C LYS A 292 19.79 1.66 7.75
N VAL A 293 20.20 1.27 6.54
CA VAL A 293 19.83 1.96 5.30
C VAL A 293 18.30 1.98 5.10
N GLN A 294 17.59 0.89 5.41
CA GLN A 294 16.13 0.86 5.37
C GLN A 294 15.48 1.80 6.39
N LYS A 295 16.05 1.95 7.59
CA LYS A 295 15.56 2.90 8.60
C LYS A 295 15.77 4.35 8.16
N GLU A 296 16.92 4.67 7.57
CA GLU A 296 17.19 5.99 6.98
C GLU A 296 16.20 6.32 5.83
N GLU A 297 15.79 5.33 5.02
CA GLU A 297 14.73 5.54 4.02
C GLU A 297 13.33 5.69 4.67
N LEU A 298 13.00 4.91 5.69
CA LEU A 298 11.73 5.02 6.43
C LEU A 298 11.59 6.41 7.08
N ASP A 299 12.64 6.92 7.74
CA ASP A 299 12.66 8.26 8.33
C ASP A 299 12.49 9.34 7.26
N LYS A 300 13.13 9.19 6.10
CA LYS A 300 12.96 10.10 4.95
C LYS A 300 11.53 10.08 4.42
N ILE A 301 10.91 8.91 4.30
CA ILE A 301 9.50 8.77 3.85
C ILE A 301 8.55 9.38 4.89
N ASN A 302 8.79 9.17 6.20
CA ASN A 302 8.00 9.74 7.28
C ASN A 302 8.06 11.28 7.28
N ASN A 303 9.26 11.86 7.15
CA ASN A 303 9.46 13.31 7.03
C ASN A 303 8.74 13.90 5.79
N ASP A 304 8.70 13.17 4.67
CA ASP A 304 7.93 13.60 3.50
C ASP A 304 6.41 13.44 3.70
N MET A 305 5.95 12.43 4.43
CA MET A 305 4.53 12.28 4.78
C MET A 305 4.07 13.42 5.69
N ALA A 306 4.88 13.83 6.66
CA ALA A 306 4.59 15.00 7.51
C ALA A 306 4.43 16.29 6.67
N LYS A 307 5.39 16.57 5.77
CA LYS A 307 5.28 17.71 4.84
C LYS A 307 4.01 17.68 4.00
N LEU A 308 3.64 16.51 3.45
CA LEU A 308 2.41 16.36 2.67
C LEU A 308 1.13 16.53 3.50
N GLN A 309 1.13 16.10 4.76
CA GLN A 309 0.05 16.38 5.70
C GLN A 309 -0.07 17.88 5.99
N ASP A 310 1.05 18.57 6.19
CA ASP A 310 1.05 20.02 6.45
C ASP A 310 0.65 20.82 5.22
N SER A 311 1.11 20.46 4.02
CA SER A 311 0.59 21.02 2.76
C SER A 311 -0.91 20.74 2.58
N LYS A 312 -1.44 19.60 3.03
CA LYS A 312 -2.88 19.36 3.04
C LYS A 312 -3.60 20.26 4.05
N LYS A 313 -3.10 20.40 5.28
CA LYS A 313 -3.66 21.33 6.29
C LYS A 313 -3.66 22.77 5.79
N GLU A 314 -2.62 23.20 5.09
CA GLU A 314 -2.53 24.52 4.45
C GLU A 314 -3.58 24.69 3.34
N LEU A 315 -3.80 23.66 2.52
CA LEU A 315 -4.81 23.65 1.48
C LEU A 315 -6.24 23.65 2.05
N ASP A 316 -6.51 22.79 3.03
CA ASP A 316 -7.78 22.70 3.76
C ASP A 316 -8.07 24.04 4.48
N SER A 317 -7.05 24.66 5.08
CA SER A 317 -7.11 25.99 5.70
C SER A 317 -7.44 27.07 4.68
N ARG A 318 -6.75 27.11 3.53
CA ARG A 318 -7.07 28.03 2.43
C ARG A 318 -8.49 27.83 1.88
N LEU A 319 -8.97 26.59 1.78
CA LEU A 319 -10.35 26.28 1.39
C LEU A 319 -11.37 26.74 2.44
N SER A 320 -11.03 26.74 3.74
CA SER A 320 -11.88 27.33 4.79
C SER A 320 -11.82 28.86 4.84
N LEU A 321 -10.66 29.46 4.48
CA LEU A 321 -10.49 30.92 4.38
C LEU A 321 -11.09 31.52 3.10
N LEU A 322 -11.51 30.68 2.14
CA LEU A 322 -12.41 31.04 1.05
C LEU A 322 -13.87 31.18 1.51
N GLU A 323 -14.11 31.64 2.74
CA GLU A 323 -15.43 32.07 3.18
C GLU A 323 -15.97 33.20 2.30
N SER A 324 -17.30 33.27 2.19
CA SER A 324 -17.99 34.19 1.28
C SER A 324 -17.57 35.65 1.51
N PRO A 325 -17.10 36.40 0.48
CA PRO A 325 -16.72 37.81 0.60
C PRO A 325 -17.91 38.76 0.84
N PHE A 326 -19.08 38.21 1.16
CA PHE A 326 -20.33 38.91 1.47
C PHE A 326 -20.81 38.66 2.91
N GLY A 327 -19.98 38.02 3.76
CA GLY A 327 -20.32 37.68 5.14
C GLY A 327 -21.31 36.51 5.23
N ARG A 328 -22.22 36.54 6.20
CA ARG A 328 -23.22 35.47 6.48
C ARG A 328 -24.29 35.33 5.38
N ILE A 329 -23.90 34.90 4.19
CA ILE A 329 -24.80 34.16 3.30
C ILE A 329 -24.96 32.75 3.91
N PRO A 330 -26.18 32.24 4.17
CA PRO A 330 -26.40 30.94 4.80
C PRO A 330 -26.29 29.78 3.78
N ALA A 331 -25.23 29.79 2.96
CA ALA A 331 -24.95 28.78 1.96
C ALA A 331 -23.45 28.46 1.96
N ASP A 332 -23.12 27.17 2.06
CA ASP A 332 -21.73 26.71 2.05
C ASP A 332 -21.03 27.08 0.74
N LEU A 333 -19.71 27.28 0.78
CA LEU A 333 -18.88 27.64 -0.37
C LEU A 333 -19.15 26.80 -1.64
N PRO A 334 -19.30 25.46 -1.57
CA PRO A 334 -19.61 24.66 -2.76
C PRO A 334 -20.97 25.01 -3.39
N ASP A 335 -21.99 25.34 -2.59
CA ASP A 335 -23.33 25.69 -3.08
C ASP A 335 -23.37 27.11 -3.64
N LEU A 336 -22.61 28.06 -3.06
CA LEU A 336 -22.37 29.37 -3.66
C LEU A 336 -21.74 29.24 -5.06
N ILE A 337 -20.77 28.32 -5.23
CA ILE A 337 -20.09 28.05 -6.51
C ILE A 337 -21.05 27.42 -7.53
N LYS A 338 -21.93 26.49 -7.14
CA LYS A 338 -22.99 25.94 -8.00
C LYS A 338 -24.02 27.00 -8.42
N LEU A 339 -24.36 27.93 -7.52
CA LEU A 339 -25.33 28.99 -7.80
C LEU A 339 -24.74 30.15 -8.63
N PHE A 340 -23.41 30.35 -8.61
CA PHE A 340 -22.77 31.51 -9.25
C PHE A 340 -23.13 31.68 -10.75
N PRO A 341 -23.11 30.64 -11.62
CA PRO A 341 -23.56 30.80 -13.01
C PRO A 341 -25.03 31.22 -13.14
N VAL A 342 -25.89 30.77 -12.22
CA VAL A 342 -27.32 31.15 -12.20
C VAL A 342 -27.48 32.63 -11.83
N LEU A 343 -26.71 33.10 -10.85
CA LEU A 343 -26.66 34.52 -10.46
C LEU A 343 -26.15 35.40 -11.63
N MET A 344 -25.16 34.93 -12.37
CA MET A 344 -24.62 35.60 -13.55
C MET A 344 -25.64 35.71 -14.70
N ALA A 345 -26.42 34.66 -14.97
CA ALA A 345 -27.53 34.71 -15.93
C ALA A 345 -28.64 35.67 -15.46
N GLY A 346 -29.02 35.61 -14.18
CA GLY A 346 -30.00 36.50 -13.56
C GLY A 346 -29.60 37.99 -13.63
N LEU A 347 -28.31 38.29 -13.49
CA LEU A 347 -27.76 39.63 -13.67
C LEU A 347 -27.95 40.12 -15.11
N ILE A 348 -27.58 39.33 -16.12
CA ILE A 348 -27.73 39.67 -17.55
C ILE A 348 -29.21 39.93 -17.90
N VAL A 349 -30.12 39.07 -17.43
CA VAL A 349 -31.57 39.25 -17.64
C VAL A 349 -32.06 40.54 -16.99
N THR A 350 -31.68 40.81 -15.73
CA THR A 350 -32.11 42.01 -15.00
C THR A 350 -31.61 43.30 -15.66
N VAL A 351 -30.35 43.31 -16.11
CA VAL A 351 -29.76 44.43 -16.87
C VAL A 351 -30.51 44.64 -18.19
N THR A 352 -30.81 43.56 -18.93
CA THR A 352 -31.49 43.63 -20.23
C THR A 352 -32.94 44.11 -20.11
N VAL A 353 -33.70 43.64 -19.11
CA VAL A 353 -35.05 44.14 -18.82
C VAL A 353 -35.03 45.61 -18.41
N THR A 354 -33.99 46.06 -17.72
CA THR A 354 -33.84 47.48 -17.34
C THR A 354 -33.50 48.35 -18.57
N LEU A 355 -32.62 47.87 -19.47
CA LEU A 355 -32.34 48.48 -20.79
C LEU A 355 -33.58 48.56 -21.68
N GLN A 356 -34.44 47.53 -21.66
CA GLN A 356 -35.70 47.54 -22.39
C GLN A 356 -36.66 48.62 -21.86
N LYS A 357 -36.81 48.71 -20.54
CA LYS A 357 -37.67 49.74 -19.91
C LYS A 357 -37.16 51.16 -20.19
N SER A 358 -35.85 51.40 -20.09
CA SER A 358 -35.28 52.73 -20.38
C SER A 358 -35.42 53.10 -21.86
N LYS A 359 -35.22 52.17 -22.81
CA LYS A 359 -35.49 52.46 -24.24
C LYS A 359 -36.97 52.75 -24.49
N SER A 360 -37.89 52.03 -23.86
CA SER A 360 -39.33 52.25 -24.00
C SER A 360 -39.76 53.64 -23.51
N LEU A 361 -39.30 54.04 -22.31
CA LEU A 361 -39.53 55.37 -21.75
C LEU A 361 -38.91 56.47 -22.63
N TYR A 362 -37.69 56.27 -23.11
CA TYR A 362 -37.02 57.20 -24.01
C TYR A 362 -37.79 57.41 -25.33
N SER A 363 -38.34 56.35 -25.95
CA SER A 363 -39.15 56.50 -27.16
C SER A 363 -40.45 57.28 -26.92
N VAL A 364 -41.14 57.05 -25.80
CA VAL A 364 -42.37 57.79 -25.46
C VAL A 364 -42.06 59.28 -25.19
N LEU A 365 -41.03 59.57 -24.40
CA LEU A 365 -40.56 60.93 -24.15
C LEU A 365 -40.12 61.65 -25.43
N TRP A 366 -39.44 60.95 -26.35
CA TRP A 366 -38.99 61.52 -27.62
C TRP A 366 -40.15 61.82 -28.57
N GLU A 367 -41.14 60.92 -28.69
CA GLU A 367 -42.34 61.19 -29.49
C GLU A 367 -43.15 62.35 -28.93
N GLU A 368 -43.29 62.45 -27.60
CA GLU A 368 -44.04 63.52 -26.96
C GLU A 368 -43.31 64.87 -27.05
N TYR A 369 -41.99 64.89 -26.91
CA TYR A 369 -41.17 66.09 -27.16
C TYR A 369 -41.26 66.54 -28.64
N LYS A 370 -41.27 65.59 -29.58
CA LYS A 370 -41.39 65.89 -31.02
C LYS A 370 -42.76 66.47 -31.40
N LYS A 371 -43.85 66.08 -30.73
CA LYS A 371 -45.19 66.67 -30.93
C LYS A 371 -45.27 68.11 -30.43
N ASN A 372 -44.69 68.37 -29.26
CA ASN A 372 -44.90 69.62 -28.52
C ASN A 372 -43.88 70.74 -28.84
N THR A 373 -42.92 70.51 -29.75
CA THR A 373 -41.83 71.49 -30.03
C THR A 373 -41.73 71.82 -31.53
N SER A 374 -41.99 73.08 -31.90
CA SER A 374 -42.02 73.54 -33.31
C SER A 374 -40.65 73.60 -34.01
N LYS A 375 -39.55 73.59 -33.25
CA LYS A 375 -38.20 73.27 -33.74
C LYS A 375 -37.62 72.18 -32.84
N VAL A 376 -37.30 71.03 -33.42
CA VAL A 376 -36.74 69.89 -32.68
C VAL A 376 -35.26 70.16 -32.39
N ASP A 377 -34.97 70.88 -31.32
CA ASP A 377 -33.61 70.93 -30.77
C ASP A 377 -33.31 69.61 -30.04
N LEU A 378 -32.62 68.73 -30.76
CA LEU A 378 -32.13 67.44 -30.26
C LEU A 378 -31.15 67.62 -29.10
N LYS A 379 -30.31 68.67 -29.11
CA LYS A 379 -29.32 68.92 -28.04
C LYS A 379 -30.02 69.34 -26.76
N LEU A 380 -31.09 70.14 -26.84
CA LEU A 380 -31.87 70.54 -25.67
C LEU A 380 -32.55 69.33 -25.02
N PHE A 381 -33.18 68.44 -25.81
CA PHE A 381 -33.78 67.20 -25.31
C PHE A 381 -32.75 66.29 -24.63
N GLN A 382 -31.64 66.00 -25.32
CA GLN A 382 -30.58 65.15 -24.76
C GLN A 382 -29.93 65.75 -23.51
N ARG A 383 -29.90 67.10 -23.38
CA ARG A 383 -29.41 67.82 -22.19
C ARG A 383 -30.41 67.87 -21.02
N GLN A 384 -31.70 67.71 -21.28
CA GLN A 384 -32.71 67.51 -20.22
C GLN A 384 -32.74 66.04 -19.75
N ALA A 385 -32.52 65.13 -20.69
CA ALA A 385 -32.29 63.71 -20.46
C ALA A 385 -30.82 63.36 -20.14
N ASP A 386 -30.00 64.32 -19.68
CA ASP A 386 -28.54 64.13 -19.57
C ASP A 386 -28.14 63.17 -18.44
N CYS A 387 -27.13 62.35 -18.71
CA CYS A 387 -27.15 60.98 -18.27
C CYS A 387 -25.79 60.25 -18.38
N TRP A 388 -25.18 59.95 -17.23
CA TRP A 388 -24.07 58.99 -17.16
C TRP A 388 -24.48 57.61 -17.71
N TYR A 389 -23.81 57.14 -18.76
CA TYR A 389 -24.08 55.93 -19.54
C TYR A 389 -25.29 55.91 -20.51
N LEU A 390 -25.88 57.06 -20.91
CA LEU A 390 -26.64 57.21 -22.17
C LEU A 390 -26.67 58.71 -22.59
N PRO A 391 -26.27 59.14 -23.81
CA PRO A 391 -25.57 60.42 -23.94
C PRO A 391 -26.33 61.58 -24.63
N PRO A 392 -25.92 62.83 -24.33
CA PRO A 392 -25.71 63.91 -25.32
C PRO A 392 -24.26 63.97 -25.86
N TYR A 393 -23.32 63.22 -25.29
CA TYR A 393 -21.92 63.21 -25.76
C TYR A 393 -21.75 62.38 -27.05
N PRO A 394 -21.21 62.98 -28.14
CA PRO A 394 -21.03 62.27 -29.41
C PRO A 394 -19.73 61.47 -29.43
N SER A 395 -19.79 60.14 -29.57
CA SER A 395 -18.74 59.29 -30.17
C SER A 395 -19.10 57.80 -30.12
N LEU A 396 -18.39 56.99 -30.92
CA LEU A 396 -18.60 55.53 -31.04
C LEU A 396 -18.24 54.71 -29.79
N PHE A 397 -17.56 55.29 -28.80
CA PHE A 397 -17.02 54.55 -27.65
C PHE A 397 -18.09 53.93 -26.74
N HIS A 398 -19.28 54.55 -26.63
CA HIS A 398 -20.29 54.10 -25.67
C HIS A 398 -20.87 52.68 -25.94
N PRO A 399 -21.38 52.33 -27.14
CA PRO A 399 -21.83 50.97 -27.41
C PRO A 399 -20.70 49.95 -27.29
N ILE A 400 -19.46 50.32 -27.67
CA ILE A 400 -18.28 49.47 -27.56
C ILE A 400 -18.00 49.10 -26.10
N VAL A 401 -18.02 50.07 -25.18
CA VAL A 401 -17.83 49.81 -23.74
C VAL A 401 -18.93 48.90 -23.19
N LEU A 402 -20.20 49.12 -23.53
CA LEU A 402 -21.28 48.23 -23.05
C LEU A 402 -21.12 46.80 -23.60
N VAL A 403 -20.76 46.65 -24.87
CA VAL A 403 -20.51 45.34 -25.50
C VAL A 403 -19.32 44.62 -24.86
N ILE A 404 -18.21 45.32 -24.59
CA ILE A 404 -17.04 44.74 -23.89
C ILE A 404 -17.44 44.26 -22.49
N LEU A 405 -18.18 45.06 -21.72
CA LEU A 405 -18.57 44.70 -20.37
C LEU A 405 -19.58 43.55 -20.34
N ILE A 406 -20.50 43.48 -21.31
CA ILE A 406 -21.37 42.30 -21.51
C ILE A 406 -20.55 41.07 -21.89
N ALA A 407 -19.56 41.19 -22.78
CA ALA A 407 -18.69 40.09 -23.19
C ALA A 407 -17.85 39.54 -22.02
N ILE A 408 -17.38 40.39 -21.11
CA ILE A 408 -16.69 39.98 -19.87
C ILE A 408 -17.63 39.16 -18.97
N ILE A 409 -18.85 39.65 -18.72
CA ILE A 409 -19.85 38.97 -17.89
C ILE A 409 -20.23 37.59 -18.50
N ILE A 410 -20.30 37.50 -19.83
CA ILE A 410 -20.54 36.23 -20.55
C ILE A 410 -19.32 35.30 -20.46
N GLY A 411 -18.10 35.81 -20.60
CA GLY A 411 -16.87 35.03 -20.44
C GLY A 411 -16.79 34.39 -19.05
N ILE A 412 -17.09 35.16 -18.01
CA ILE A 412 -17.21 34.69 -16.62
C ILE A 412 -18.29 33.60 -16.49
N PHE A 413 -19.48 33.80 -17.07
CA PHE A 413 -20.55 32.81 -17.06
C PHE A 413 -20.12 31.49 -17.73
N VAL A 414 -19.58 31.53 -18.95
CA VAL A 414 -19.14 30.35 -19.70
C VAL A 414 -18.02 29.62 -18.97
N ARG A 415 -17.04 30.35 -18.43
CA ARG A 415 -15.93 29.79 -17.65
C ARG A 415 -16.41 29.14 -16.35
N ALA A 416 -17.32 29.78 -15.61
CA ALA A 416 -17.89 29.22 -14.39
C ALA A 416 -18.75 27.97 -14.66
N CYS A 417 -19.59 27.97 -15.71
CA CYS A 417 -20.31 26.78 -16.17
C CYS A 417 -19.34 25.63 -16.50
N PHE A 418 -18.28 25.90 -17.26
CA PHE A 418 -17.27 24.89 -17.62
C PHE A 418 -16.60 24.28 -16.38
N LEU A 419 -16.17 25.10 -15.43
CA LEU A 419 -15.54 24.64 -14.19
C LEU A 419 -16.50 23.76 -13.35
N VAL A 420 -17.73 24.21 -13.11
CA VAL A 420 -18.70 23.45 -12.31
C VAL A 420 -19.14 22.14 -12.99
N ILE A 421 -19.29 22.11 -14.31
CA ILE A 421 -19.66 20.89 -15.06
C ILE A 421 -18.50 19.88 -15.08
N SER A 422 -17.25 20.35 -15.11
CA SER A 422 -16.04 19.53 -15.14
C SER A 422 -15.75 18.80 -13.83
N GLU A 423 -16.31 19.28 -12.70
CA GLU A 423 -16.01 18.78 -11.36
C GLU A 423 -17.19 17.97 -10.79
N PRO A 424 -17.27 16.64 -11.03
CA PRO A 424 -18.40 15.83 -10.61
C PRO A 424 -18.54 15.74 -9.08
N GLU A 425 -17.45 15.92 -8.33
CA GLU A 425 -17.43 15.88 -6.86
C GLU A 425 -18.20 17.04 -6.19
N LEU A 426 -18.55 18.10 -6.94
CA LEU A 426 -19.50 19.10 -6.46
C LEU A 426 -20.93 18.55 -6.30
N PHE A 427 -21.25 17.43 -6.94
CA PHE A 427 -22.59 16.83 -6.96
C PHE A 427 -22.65 15.43 -6.33
N THR A 428 -21.57 14.97 -5.71
CA THR A 428 -21.60 13.82 -4.79
C THR A 428 -22.18 14.22 -3.44
N SER A 429 -22.99 13.36 -2.83
CA SER A 429 -23.49 13.53 -1.46
C SER A 429 -22.40 13.25 -0.41
N LEU A 430 -22.67 13.61 0.85
CA LEU A 430 -21.87 13.20 2.01
C LEU A 430 -21.76 11.67 2.18
N THR A 431 -22.65 10.89 1.54
CA THR A 431 -22.61 9.42 1.48
C THR A 431 -21.83 8.87 0.28
N GLY A 432 -21.22 9.72 -0.55
CA GLY A 432 -20.44 9.34 -1.73
C GLY A 432 -21.28 9.03 -2.99
N GLU A 433 -22.60 8.95 -2.88
CA GLU A 433 -23.48 8.74 -4.02
C GLU A 433 -23.54 9.99 -4.91
N ALA A 434 -23.33 9.80 -6.21
CA ALA A 434 -23.48 10.88 -7.18
C ALA A 434 -24.96 11.24 -7.35
N GLN A 435 -25.36 12.44 -6.92
CA GLN A 435 -26.73 12.94 -7.05
C GLN A 435 -26.98 13.41 -8.49
N SER A 436 -27.05 12.44 -9.41
CA SER A 436 -27.28 12.63 -10.85
C SER A 436 -28.47 13.56 -11.13
N PHE A 437 -29.57 13.40 -10.40
CA PHE A 437 -30.73 14.30 -10.46
C PHE A 437 -30.38 15.76 -10.17
N ARG A 438 -29.61 16.06 -9.11
CA ARG A 438 -29.16 17.43 -8.81
C ARG A 438 -28.18 17.94 -9.87
N LYS A 439 -27.23 17.11 -10.32
CA LYS A 439 -26.29 17.49 -11.39
C LYS A 439 -27.03 17.89 -12.66
N ASN A 440 -28.02 17.09 -13.08
CA ASN A 440 -28.83 17.36 -14.26
C ASN A 440 -29.65 18.65 -14.09
N LEU A 441 -30.33 18.83 -12.95
CA LEU A 441 -31.10 20.05 -12.66
C LEU A 441 -30.24 21.32 -12.75
N PHE A 442 -29.00 21.30 -12.25
CA PHE A 442 -28.06 22.41 -12.41
C PHE A 442 -27.61 22.60 -13.88
N ILE A 443 -27.32 21.52 -14.61
CA ILE A 443 -26.99 21.58 -16.05
C ILE A 443 -28.15 22.18 -16.86
N ASP A 444 -29.39 21.73 -16.65
CA ASP A 444 -30.59 22.25 -17.30
C ASP A 444 -30.79 23.75 -16.98
N THR A 445 -30.50 24.15 -15.73
CA THR A 445 -30.51 25.55 -15.30
C THR A 445 -29.43 26.38 -16.01
N TYR A 446 -28.23 25.83 -16.22
CA TYR A 446 -27.16 26.51 -16.97
C TYR A 446 -27.49 26.62 -18.47
N ILE A 447 -28.13 25.60 -19.06
CA ILE A 447 -28.62 25.64 -20.45
C ILE A 447 -29.72 26.71 -20.59
N ALA A 448 -30.69 26.74 -19.68
CA ALA A 448 -31.72 27.77 -19.65
C ALA A 448 -31.11 29.19 -19.46
N GLY A 449 -30.09 29.32 -18.61
CA GLY A 449 -29.31 30.54 -18.44
C GLY A 449 -28.61 30.98 -19.74
N ALA A 450 -27.95 30.05 -20.44
CA ALA A 450 -27.30 30.33 -21.72
C ALA A 450 -28.31 30.78 -22.80
N LEU A 451 -29.48 30.12 -22.89
CA LEU A 451 -30.56 30.51 -23.79
C LEU A 451 -31.12 31.91 -23.45
N ALA A 452 -31.29 32.23 -22.16
CA ALA A 452 -31.70 33.56 -21.71
C ALA A 452 -30.66 34.63 -22.08
N ILE A 453 -29.37 34.35 -21.93
CA ILE A 453 -28.26 35.23 -22.32
C ILE A 453 -28.25 35.46 -23.84
N LEU A 454 -28.45 34.42 -24.66
CA LEU A 454 -28.54 34.55 -26.13
C LEU A 454 -29.76 35.39 -26.55
N GLY A 455 -30.91 35.21 -25.91
CA GLY A 455 -32.09 36.05 -26.11
C GLY A 455 -31.83 37.51 -25.74
N CYS A 456 -31.11 37.75 -24.63
CA CYS A 456 -30.70 39.08 -24.21
C CYS A 456 -29.75 39.75 -25.21
N LEU A 457 -28.74 39.02 -25.70
CA LEU A 457 -27.82 39.50 -26.74
C LEU A 457 -28.55 39.89 -28.03
N TRP A 458 -29.47 39.05 -28.50
CA TRP A 458 -30.28 39.36 -29.68
C TRP A 458 -31.12 40.62 -29.47
N PHE A 459 -31.72 40.78 -28.29
CA PHE A 459 -32.49 41.97 -27.94
C PHE A 459 -31.62 43.24 -27.88
N ILE A 460 -30.41 43.15 -27.32
CA ILE A 460 -29.46 44.26 -27.25
C ILE A 460 -28.91 44.63 -28.65
N GLY A 461 -28.67 43.65 -29.52
CA GLY A 461 -28.36 43.90 -30.94
C GLY A 461 -29.51 44.61 -31.67
N LYS A 462 -30.77 44.23 -31.38
CA LYS A 462 -31.97 44.90 -31.88
C LYS A 462 -32.16 46.31 -31.28
N ILE A 463 -31.66 46.57 -30.06
CA ILE A 463 -31.57 47.92 -29.48
C ILE A 463 -30.61 48.79 -30.29
N PHE A 464 -29.39 48.32 -30.60
CA PHE A 464 -28.37 49.13 -31.26
C PHE A 464 -28.56 49.31 -32.78
N LYS A 465 -29.39 48.48 -33.44
CA LYS A 465 -29.75 48.63 -34.86
C LYS A 465 -30.90 49.64 -35.12
N ARG A 466 -31.34 50.38 -34.10
CA ARG A 466 -32.40 51.41 -34.15
C ARG A 466 -32.01 52.65 -33.34
#